data_AF-A0A9J6EIB8-F1
#
_entry.id   AF-A0A9J6EIB8-F1
#
_cell.length_a   1.000
_cell.length_b   1.000
_cell.length_c   1.000
_cell.angle_alpha   90.00
_cell.angle_beta   90.00
_cell.angle_gamma   90.00
#
_symmetry.space_group_name_H-M   'P 1'
#
loop_
_entity.id
_entity.type
_entity.pdbx_description
1 polymer ?
#
loop_
_entity_poly.entity_id
_entity_poly.type
_entity_poly.pdbx_seq_one_letter_code
_entity_poly.pdbx_strand_id
1 'polypeptide(L)'
;MQKFLELQTKRRLQMHEIIVEYMYSKNAIPNKVPYRLAEQERICLIRSGIKDDTWANPLAAQPCGTATELIDRVALLDARCHVTVCAENNKKSPP
;
A
#
# COMPACT_ATOMS: atom_id res chain seq x y z
N MET A 1 -22.71 -8.56 0.75
CA MET A 1 -21.42 -8.58 0.01
C MET A 1 -20.96 -7.21 -0.42
N GLN A 2 -21.78 -6.43 -1.13
CA GLN A 2 -21.44 -5.05 -1.51
C GLN A 2 -21.09 -4.19 -0.28
N LYS A 3 -21.87 -4.29 0.80
CA LYS A 3 -21.56 -3.69 2.11
C LYS A 3 -20.20 -4.09 2.68
N PHE A 4 -19.73 -5.32 2.44
CA PHE A 4 -18.42 -5.77 2.94
C PHE A 4 -17.29 -5.06 2.17
N LEU A 5 -17.35 -5.05 0.84
CA LEU A 5 -16.36 -4.31 0.04
C LEU A 5 -16.42 -2.80 0.28
N GLU A 6 -17.59 -2.24 0.56
CA GLU A 6 -17.74 -0.84 0.99
C GLU A 6 -17.05 -0.57 2.33
N LEU A 7 -17.16 -1.49 3.30
CA LEU A 7 -16.44 -1.39 4.57
C LEU A 7 -14.92 -1.50 4.35
N GLN A 8 -14.51 -2.42 3.47
CA GLN A 8 -13.10 -2.58 3.13
C GLN A 8 -12.54 -1.36 2.42
N THR A 9 -13.29 -0.72 1.52
CA THR A 9 -12.84 0.52 0.88
C THR A 9 -12.72 1.69 1.86
N LYS A 10 -13.54 1.72 2.91
CA LYS A 10 -13.48 2.72 3.99
C LYS A 10 -12.33 2.51 4.98
N ARG A 11 -11.78 1.29 5.10
CA ARG A 11 -10.64 1.01 5.98
C ARG A 11 -9.41 1.79 5.53
N ARG A 12 -8.95 2.71 6.37
CA ARG A 12 -7.74 3.52 6.17
C ARG A 12 -6.51 2.83 6.74
N LEU A 13 -5.36 3.07 6.11
CA LEU A 13 -4.05 2.77 6.68
C LEU A 13 -3.88 3.59 7.96
N GLN A 14 -3.54 2.92 9.07
CA GLN A 14 -3.21 3.57 10.33
C GLN A 14 -1.73 3.95 10.38
N MET A 15 -1.38 4.97 11.17
CA MET A 15 -0.01 5.51 11.25
C MET A 15 1.05 4.48 11.66
N HIS A 16 0.67 3.47 12.46
CA HIS A 16 1.57 2.43 12.95
C HIS A 16 1.57 1.17 12.08
N GLU A 17 0.74 1.12 11.03
CA GLU A 17 0.70 -0.04 10.14
C GLU A 17 1.80 0.04 9.09
N ILE A 18 2.39 -1.11 8.77
CA ILE A 18 3.32 -1.25 7.67
C ILE A 18 2.52 -1.19 6.35
N ILE A 19 2.88 -0.27 5.47
CA ILE A 19 2.17 -0.01 4.21
C ILE A 19 2.07 -1.27 3.33
N VAL A 20 3.16 -2.05 3.27
CA VAL A 20 3.25 -3.28 2.47
C VAL A 20 2.26 -4.33 2.99
N GLU A 21 2.23 -4.56 4.31
CA GLU A 21 1.31 -5.51 4.94
C GLU A 21 -0.16 -5.10 4.78
N TYR A 22 -0.44 -3.79 4.89
CA TYR A 22 -1.75 -3.23 4.60
C TYR A 22 -2.18 -3.53 3.17
N MET A 23 -1.31 -3.33 2.18
CA MET A 23 -1.61 -3.55 0.77
C MET A 23 -1.79 -5.02 0.44
N TYR A 24 -0.98 -5.92 1.01
CA TYR A 24 -1.21 -7.38 0.90
C TYR A 24 -2.55 -7.80 1.48
N SER A 25 -2.89 -7.28 2.67
CA SER A 25 -4.17 -7.57 3.32
C SER A 25 -5.34 -7.13 2.46
N LYS A 26 -5.24 -5.97 1.79
CA LYS A 26 -6.24 -5.48 0.83
C LYS A 26 -6.33 -6.36 -0.43
N ASN A 27 -5.19 -6.78 -0.97
CA ASN A 27 -5.12 -7.61 -2.18
C ASN A 27 -5.65 -9.04 -1.94
N ALA A 28 -5.71 -9.50 -0.69
CA ALA A 28 -6.30 -10.80 -0.33
C ALA A 28 -7.84 -10.76 -0.27
N ILE A 29 -8.47 -9.58 -0.17
CA ILE A 29 -9.94 -9.42 -0.06
C ILE A 29 -10.68 -9.94 -1.30
N PRO A 30 -10.25 -9.63 -2.55
CA PRO A 30 -10.84 -10.19 -3.76
C PRO A 30 -10.91 -11.72 -3.78
N ASN A 31 -9.99 -12.41 -3.10
CA ASN A 31 -9.97 -13.88 -3.05
C ASN A 31 -10.98 -14.47 -2.04
N LYS A 32 -11.55 -13.62 -1.19
CA LYS A 32 -12.54 -14.00 -0.16
C LYS A 32 -13.99 -13.71 -0.59
N VAL A 33 -14.18 -13.16 -1.79
CA VAL A 33 -15.50 -12.86 -2.36
C VAL A 33 -15.79 -13.79 -3.53
N PRO A 34 -17.07 -14.15 -3.79
CA PRO A 34 -17.44 -15.17 -4.79
C PRO A 34 -17.33 -14.69 -6.25
N TYR A 35 -16.78 -13.50 -6.50
CA TYR A 35 -16.61 -12.96 -7.84
C TYR A 35 -15.24 -12.31 -8.01
N ARG A 36 -14.74 -12.37 -9.24
CA ARG A 36 -13.43 -11.83 -9.59
C ARG A 36 -13.53 -10.34 -9.83
N LEU A 37 -12.87 -9.55 -9.00
CA LEU A 37 -12.64 -8.13 -9.27
C LEU A 37 -11.65 -7.96 -10.43
N ALA A 38 -11.92 -7.02 -11.33
CA ALA A 38 -10.97 -6.61 -12.36
C ALA A 38 -9.72 -5.98 -11.74
N GLU A 39 -8.57 -6.04 -12.42
CA GLU A 39 -7.31 -5.50 -11.88
C GLU A 39 -7.42 -4.03 -11.48
N GLN A 40 -8.14 -3.22 -12.28
CA GLN A 40 -8.35 -1.82 -11.94
C GLN A 40 -9.16 -1.64 -10.65
N GLU A 41 -10.17 -2.47 -10.42
CA GLU A 41 -10.96 -2.44 -9.18
C GLU A 41 -10.12 -2.88 -7.97
N ARG A 42 -9.24 -3.88 -8.16
CA ARG A 42 -8.29 -4.33 -7.13
C ARG A 42 -7.31 -3.22 -6.77
N ILE A 43 -6.73 -2.55 -7.76
CA ILE A 43 -5.83 -1.40 -7.58
C ILE A 43 -6.55 -0.28 -6.81
N CYS A 44 -7.79 0.04 -7.20
CA CYS A 44 -8.60 1.03 -6.50
C CYS A 44 -8.87 0.63 -5.04
N LEU A 45 -9.20 -0.64 -4.77
CA LEU A 45 -9.44 -1.16 -3.42
C LEU A 45 -8.19 -1.07 -2.52
N ILE A 46 -7.02 -1.39 -3.08
CA ILE A 46 -5.74 -1.31 -2.37
C ILE A 46 -5.42 0.15 -2.02
N ARG A 47 -5.64 1.09 -2.95
CA ARG A 47 -5.37 2.52 -2.74
C ARG A 47 -6.39 3.25 -1.88
N SER A 48 -7.63 2.76 -1.76
CA SER A 48 -8.77 3.52 -1.23
C SER A 48 -8.57 4.09 0.18
N GLY A 49 -7.73 3.46 1.00
CA GLY A 49 -7.45 3.88 2.37
C GLY A 49 -6.05 4.42 2.62
N ILE A 50 -5.23 4.58 1.58
CA ILE A 50 -3.91 5.23 1.66
C ILE A 50 -4.14 6.72 1.45
N LYS A 51 -4.14 7.49 2.53
CA LYS A 51 -4.40 8.95 2.52
C LYS A 51 -3.17 9.79 2.85
N ASP A 52 -2.14 9.16 3.42
CA ASP A 52 -0.88 9.83 3.70
C ASP A 52 -0.16 10.13 2.38
N ASP A 53 0.15 11.40 2.15
CA ASP A 53 0.80 11.90 0.95
C ASP A 53 2.19 11.30 0.72
N THR A 54 2.86 10.84 1.79
CA THR A 54 4.13 10.10 1.74
C THR A 54 4.01 8.86 0.84
N TRP A 55 2.84 8.21 0.86
CA TRP A 55 2.58 7.00 0.08
C TRP A 55 1.65 7.27 -1.10
N ALA A 56 0.60 8.07 -0.91
CA ALA A 56 -0.42 8.31 -1.92
C ALA A 56 0.16 8.97 -3.18
N ASN A 57 1.05 9.94 -3.03
CA ASN A 57 1.63 10.67 -4.16
C ASN A 57 2.59 9.80 -4.99
N PRO A 58 3.60 9.13 -4.39
CA PRO A 58 4.46 8.23 -5.17
C PRO A 58 3.69 7.12 -5.87
N LEU A 59 2.70 6.51 -5.20
CA LEU A 59 1.88 5.46 -5.79
C LEU A 59 0.96 5.97 -6.91
N ALA A 60 0.54 7.24 -6.86
CA ALA A 60 -0.22 7.88 -7.94
C ALA A 60 0.64 8.26 -9.15
N ALA A 61 1.92 8.56 -8.94
CA ALA A 61 2.80 9.17 -9.96
C ALA A 61 3.12 8.26 -11.15
N GLN A 62 2.98 6.93 -11.00
CA GLN A 62 3.08 6.01 -12.14
C GLN A 62 1.90 5.05 -12.13
N PRO A 63 1.18 4.92 -13.26
CA PRO A 63 0.12 3.94 -13.39
C PRO A 63 0.71 2.53 -13.26
N CYS A 64 0.03 1.68 -12.50
CA CYS A 64 0.32 0.25 -12.42
C CYS A 64 -0.79 -0.48 -13.17
N GLY A 65 -0.45 -1.49 -13.97
CA GLY A 65 -1.41 -2.31 -14.70
C GLY A 65 -1.98 -3.46 -13.87
N THR A 66 -1.24 -3.88 -12.82
CA THR A 66 -1.67 -4.96 -11.92
C THR A 66 -1.53 -4.57 -10.45
N ALA A 67 -2.30 -5.27 -9.60
CA ALA A 67 -2.17 -5.13 -8.15
C ALA A 67 -0.78 -5.53 -7.64
N THR A 68 -0.13 -6.51 -8.27
CA THR A 68 1.21 -6.98 -7.92
C THR A 68 2.26 -5.90 -8.18
N GLU A 69 2.24 -5.28 -9.37
CA GLU A 69 3.16 -4.18 -9.71
C GLU A 69 3.05 -3.02 -8.69
N LEU A 70 1.83 -2.71 -8.26
CA LEU A 70 1.59 -1.68 -7.26
C LEU A 70 2.23 -2.04 -5.90
N ILE A 71 2.13 -3.32 -5.49
CA ILE A 71 2.70 -3.81 -4.22
C ILE A 71 4.23 -3.82 -4.29
N ASP A 72 4.81 -4.35 -5.37
CA ASP A 72 6.26 -4.40 -5.54
C ASP A 72 6.86 -2.99 -5.51
N ARG A 73 6.17 -2.03 -6.13
CA ARG A 73 6.58 -0.63 -6.12
C ARG A 73 6.54 -0.01 -4.73
N VAL A 74 5.51 -0.29 -3.93
CA VAL A 74 5.47 0.21 -2.55
C VAL A 74 6.57 -0.41 -1.70
N ALA A 75 6.88 -1.70 -1.91
CA ALA A 75 7.94 -2.39 -1.18
C ALA A 75 9.32 -1.80 -1.49
N LEU A 76 9.56 -1.44 -2.76
CA LEU A 76 10.78 -0.73 -3.16
C LEU A 76 10.89 0.67 -2.55
N LEU A 77 9.77 1.40 -2.45
CA LEU A 77 9.74 2.72 -1.81
C LEU A 77 9.99 2.60 -0.31
N ASP A 78 9.33 1.65 0.35
CA ASP A 78 9.48 1.39 1.78
C ASP A 78 10.92 0.99 2.14
N ALA A 79 11.51 0.08 1.36
CA ALA A 79 12.92 -0.29 1.49
C ALA A 79 13.86 0.91 1.33
N ARG A 80 13.58 1.81 0.37
CA ARG A 80 14.38 3.04 0.19
C ARG A 80 14.25 3.99 1.38
N CYS A 81 13.04 4.20 1.89
CA CYS A 81 12.79 5.02 3.07
C CYS A 81 13.51 4.45 4.31
N HIS A 82 13.46 3.14 4.51
CA HIS A 82 14.19 2.46 5.58
C HIS A 82 15.72 2.64 5.45
N VAL A 83 16.27 2.49 4.25
CA VAL A 83 17.72 2.68 4.00
C VAL A 83 18.14 4.13 4.28
N THR A 84 17.35 5.14 3.90
CA THR A 84 17.66 6.54 4.21
C THR A 84 17.64 6.83 5.72
N VAL A 85 16.69 6.29 6.47
CA VAL A 85 16.62 6.48 7.93
C VAL A 85 17.80 5.80 8.65
N CYS A 86 18.18 4.58 8.22
CA CYS A 86 19.36 3.90 8.77
C CYS A 86 20.68 4.65 8.44
N ALA A 87 20.78 5.24 7.26
CA ALA A 87 21.96 6.03 6.86
C ALA A 87 22.11 7.33 7.66
N GLU A 88 21.01 7.99 8.04
CA GLU A 88 21.05 9.20 8.87
C GLU A 88 21.41 8.90 10.33
N ASN A 89 20.96 7.76 10.87
CA ASN A 89 21.28 7.34 12.23
C ASN A 89 22.76 6.93 12.38
N ASN A 90 23.37 6.33 11.35
CA ASN A 90 24.80 6.01 11.34
C ASN A 90 25.72 7.23 11.15
N LYS A 91 25.19 8.40 10.78
CA LYS A 91 25.96 9.66 10.72
C LYS A 91 25.92 10.46 12.03
N LYS A 92 25.13 10.03 13.02
CA LYS A 92 24.94 10.71 14.31
C LYS A 92 25.66 10.03 15.49
N SER A 93 26.53 9.07 15.25
CA SER A 93 27.44 8.54 16.27
C SER A 93 28.66 9.47 16.39
N PRO A 94 28.89 10.17 17.51
CA PRO A 94 30.13 10.92 17.71
C PRO A 94 31.29 9.94 18.00
N PRO A 95 32.54 10.34 17.73
CA PRO A 95 33.74 9.59 18.13
C PRO A 95 33.90 9.51 19.66
#